data_AF-A0A7J8MBV3-F1
#
_entry.id   AF-A0A7J8MBV3-F1
#
_cell.length_a   1.000
_cell.length_b   1.000
_cell.length_c   1.000
_cell.angle_alpha   90.00
_cell.angle_beta   90.00
_cell.angle_gamma   90.00
#
_symmetry.space_group_name_H-M   'P 1'
#
loop_
_entity.id
_entity.type
_entity.pdbx_description
1 polymer ?
#
loop_
_entity_poly.entity_id
_entity_poly.type
_entity_poly.pdbx_seq_one_letter_code
_entity_poly.pdbx_strand_id
1 'polypeptide(L)' 'MSVDAFFECQEECLFFIDVIDGLGKMWKILGNFHTNEVFENYVSIDRPQSSNEKGLKSYDEITFM' A
#
# COMPACT_ATOMS: atom_id res chain seq x y z
N MET A 1 1.71 -20.00 15.61
CA MET A 1 0.52 -19.89 14.75
C MET A 1 0.71 -18.63 13.93
N SER A 2 1.02 -18.73 12.64
CA SER A 2 0.95 -17.57 11.76
C SER A 2 -0.53 -17.30 11.51
N VAL A 3 -0.99 -16.10 11.84
CA VAL A 3 -2.25 -15.60 11.31
C VAL A 3 -1.90 -15.18 9.89
N ASP A 4 -2.31 -15.97 8.90
CA ASP A 4 -2.29 -15.48 7.51
C ASP A 4 -3.16 -14.23 7.49
N ALA A 5 -2.60 -13.11 7.05
CA ALA A 5 -3.31 -11.86 7.00
C ALA A 5 -4.47 -12.02 6.01
N PHE A 6 -5.67 -12.25 6.54
CA PHE A 6 -6.89 -12.31 5.74
C PHE A 6 -7.31 -10.88 5.43
N PHE A 7 -7.13 -10.47 4.18
CA PHE A 7 -7.66 -9.22 3.66
C PHE A 7 -8.94 -9.53 2.91
N GLU A 8 -10.09 -9.27 3.53
CA GLU A 8 -11.38 -9.30 2.85
C GLU A 8 -11.51 -8.04 1.99
N CYS A 9 -11.58 -8.21 0.67
CA CYS A 9 -11.79 -7.09 -0.25
C CYS A 9 -13.22 -6.56 -0.05
N GLN A 10 -13.34 -5.44 0.65
CA GLN A 10 -14.59 -4.67 0.72
C GLN A 10 -14.46 -3.50 -0.24
N GLU A 11 -15.25 -3.53 -1.31
CA GLU A 11 -15.28 -2.48 -2.32
C GLU A 11 -15.53 -1.10 -1.67
N GLU A 12 -14.82 -0.08 -2.15
CA GLU A 12 -14.84 1.29 -1.60
C GLU A 12 -14.31 1.47 -0.16
N CYS A 13 -13.78 0.41 0.46
CA CYS A 13 -13.16 0.54 1.78
C CYS A 13 -11.70 0.97 1.67
N LEU A 14 -11.36 1.98 2.47
CA LEU A 14 -9.98 2.39 2.69
C LEU A 14 -9.30 1.44 3.68
N PHE A 15 -8.04 1.14 3.42
CA PHE A 15 -7.18 0.42 4.35
C PHE A 15 -5.88 1.16 4.60
N PHE A 16 -5.25 0.88 5.74
CA PHE A 16 -3.97 1.46 6.10
C PHE A 16 -2.91 0.37 6.16
N ILE A 17 -1.75 0.62 5.56
CA ILE A 17 -0.55 -0.19 5.74
C ILE A 17 0.44 0.63 6.56
N ASP A 18 0.81 0.12 7.72
CA ASP A 18 1.95 0.63 8.47
C ASP A 18 3.23 -0.07 7.97
N VAL A 19 4.19 0.69 7.45
CA VAL A 19 5.48 0.18 6.95
C VAL A 19 6.64 0.86 7.67
N ILE A 20 7.75 0.13 7.83
CA ILE A 20 8.99 0.65 8.39
C ILE A 20 10.01 0.72 7.25
N ASP A 21 10.64 1.87 7.06
CA ASP A 21 11.68 1.99 6.03
C ASP A 21 13.04 1.44 6.49
N GLY A 22 14.01 1.39 5.57
CA GLY A 22 15.36 0.91 5.87
C GLY A 22 16.14 1.73 6.92
N LEU A 23 15.61 2.87 7.37
CA LEU A 23 16.18 3.68 8.45
C LEU A 23 15.42 3.50 9.78
N GLY A 24 14.42 2.62 9.81
CA GLY A 24 13.59 2.37 10.99
C GLY A 24 12.46 3.37 11.20
N LYS A 25 12.20 4.28 10.24
CA LYS A 25 11.10 5.25 10.33
C LYS A 25 9.79 4.59 9.94
N MET A 26 8.77 4.74 10.78
CA MET A 26 7.40 4.28 10.50
C MET A 26 6.69 5.24 9.54
N TRP A 27 5.92 4.66 8.64
CA TRP A 27 5.12 5.33 7.62
C TRP A 27 3.76 4.68 7.55
N LYS A 28 2.72 5.49 7.36
CA LYS A 28 1.37 5.02 7.10
C LYS A 28 1.01 5.30 5.65
N ILE A 29 0.60 4.26 4.93
CA ILE A 29 0.16 4.32 3.54
C ILE A 29 -1.35 4.10 3.51
N LEU A 30 -2.06 4.96 2.81
CA LEU A 30 -3.49 4.79 2.54
C LEU A 30 -3.65 3.96 1.27
N GLY A 31 -4.45 2.91 1.35
CA GLY A 31 -4.83 2.07 0.22
C GLY A 31 -6.34 2.04 0.04
N ASN A 32 -6.76 1.69 -1.17
CA ASN A 32 -8.16 1.53 -1.53
C ASN A 32 -8.34 0.18 -2.26
N PHE A 33 -9.42 -0.52 -1.95
CA PHE A 33 -9.83 -1.75 -2.62
C PHE A 33 -10.71 -1.43 -3.82
N HIS A 34 -10.40 -2.09 -4.93
CA HIS A 34 -11.15 -1.96 -6.17
C HIS A 34 -11.63 -3.35 -6.60
N THR A 35 -12.90 -3.41 -6.98
CA THR A 35 -13.46 -4.54 -7.72
C THR A 35 -13.62 -4.10 -9.16
N ASN A 36 -13.11 -4.87 -10.11
CA ASN A 36 -13.31 -4.60 -11.52
C ASN A 36 -13.68 -5.87 -12.27
N GLU A 37 -14.73 -5.82 -13.08
CA GLU A 37 -15.23 -6.99 -13.83
C GLU A 37 -14.21 -7.54 -14.85
N VAL A 38 -13.25 -6.73 -15.28
CA VAL A 38 -12.21 -7.08 -16.27
C VAL A 38 -10.87 -7.40 -15.62
N PHE A 39 -10.50 -6.65 -14.58
CA PHE A 39 -9.18 -6.73 -13.93
C PHE A 39 -9.20 -7.50 -12.61
N GLU A 40 -10.32 -8.13 -12.26
CA GLU A 40 -10.55 -8.76 -10.96
C GLU A 40 -10.36 -7.78 -9.79
N ASN A 41 -10.22 -8.29 -8.58
CA ASN A 41 -10.03 -7.47 -7.38
C ASN A 41 -8.56 -7.00 -7.30
N TYR A 42 -8.35 -5.71 -7.16
CA TYR A 42 -7.01 -5.14 -6.99
C TYR A 42 -7.00 -4.04 -5.92
N VAL A 43 -5.79 -3.69 -5.47
CA VAL A 43 -5.58 -2.59 -4.54
C VAL A 43 -4.81 -1.47 -5.22
N SER A 44 -5.20 -0.23 -4.94
CA SER A 44 -4.38 0.93 -5.25
C SER A 44 -3.85 1.52 -3.95
N ILE A 45 -2.60 1.94 -3.92
CA ILE A 45 -2.05 2.71 -2.81
C ILE A 45 -1.84 4.16 -3.22
N ASP A 46 -2.16 5.07 -2.32
CA ASP A 46 -1.80 6.47 -2.48
C ASP A 46 -0.29 6.61 -2.40
N ARG A 47 0.24 7.59 -3.12
CA ARG A 47 1.66 7.89 -3.10
C ARG A 47 2.09 8.20 -1.66
N PRO A 48 3.01 7.42 -1.07
CA PRO A 48 3.44 7.65 0.30
C PRO A 48 4.05 9.03 0.47
N GLN A 49 3.83 9.68 1.62
CA GLN A 49 4.53 10.93 1.95
C GLN A 49 6.05 10.73 1.97
N SER A 50 6.51 9.51 2.28
CA SER A 50 7.92 9.11 2.20
C SER A 50 8.52 9.32 0.81
N SER A 51 7.71 9.29 -0.26
CA SER A 51 8.21 9.52 -1.61
C SER A 51 8.78 10.92 -1.79
N ASN A 52 8.17 11.94 -1.19
CA ASN A 52 8.69 13.31 -1.29
C ASN A 52 9.95 13.48 -0.43
N GLU A 53 9.96 12.94 0.79
CA GLU A 53 11.14 12.99 1.68
C GLU A 53 12.34 12.23 1.12
N LYS A 54 12.11 11.09 0.46
CA LYS A 54 13.17 10.30 -0.20
C LYS A 54 13.53 10.83 -1.59
N GLY A 55 12.88 11.88 -2.07
CA GLY A 55 13.14 12.47 -3.38
C GLY A 55 12.80 11.55 -4.56
N LEU A 56 11.84 10.64 -4.39
CA LEU A 56 11.42 9.71 -5.43
C LEU A 56 10.78 10.48 -6.60
N LYS A 57 11.14 10.09 -7.81
CA LYS A 57 10.61 10.60 -9.07
C LYS A 57 9.51 9.69 -9.60
N SER A 58 8.83 10.17 -10.64
CA SER A 58 7.92 9.32 -11.41
C SER A 58 8.70 8.12 -11.95
N TYR A 59 8.10 6.94 -11.89
CA TYR A 59 8.67 5.65 -12.31
C TYR A 59 9.79 5.08 -11.44
N ASP A 60 10.14 5.71 -10.32
CA ASP A 60 10.99 5.05 -9.33
C ASP A 60 10.23 3.87 -8.71
N GLU A 61 10.93 2.76 -8.49
CA GLU A 61 10.36 1.55 -7.92
C GLU A 61 10.30 1.64 -6.39
N ILE A 62 9.19 1.19 -5.81
CA ILE A 62 9.02 1.00 -4.36
C ILE A 62 8.81 -0.49 -4.12
N THR A 63 9.78 -1.11 -3.46
CA THR A 63 9.70 -2.52 -3.07
C THR A 63 9.17 -2.64 -1.64
N PHE A 64 8.08 -3.38 -1.46
CA PHE A 64 7.59 -3.82 -0.16
C PHE A 64 8.16 -5.21 0.12
N MET A 65 8.81 -5.39 1.27
CA MET A 65 9.39 -6.66 1.72
C MET A 65 8.65 -7.19 2.95
#